data_AF-A0A420W6F1-F1
#
_entry.id   AF-A0A420W6F1-F1
#
_cell.length_a   1.000
_cell.length_b   1.000
_cell.length_c   1.000
_cell.angle_alpha   90.00
_cell.angle_beta   90.00
_cell.angle_gamma   90.00
#
_symmetry.space_group_name_H-M   'P 1'
#
loop_
_entity.id
_entity.type
_entity.pdbx_description
1 polymer ?
#
loop_
_entity_poly.entity_id
_entity_poly.type
_entity_poly.pdbx_seq_one_letter_code
_entity_poly.pdbx_strand_id
1 'polypeptide(L)'
;MKKWWILLALLIGLFSFSKGEASSLKELLNKLEDNISKGAPPQVIEKNLKEIENKKAKYPIYHIPELNYLMNKEVEKIPNTEISLIKKTLFYVEPLKRALKATIFLFLFYTFIFYSQHLKIDPEKRKYLTLSLILVLTLLTLTNFTAGYYFLCGAGTLLALFLKKRRAAVILFLASLLSIFTVGLNKNLFNYVKSPQFLYTVKVNRDGYAPPYLISSALKEPNYRKLELITNDLALGEIRSASKLKSIKVKDPYLLGILYNDLGYTYFLKENYRKALEFFKKAKEHINSPEVLFNLYITYSSLLMFEEANRIKEELLSKNIDISKASPTPLLIHVKAQEPEISIPYLSVISYTLGLLLAFTFNRLVGLNDRRINSEVLQILGMTSFANSKYTVFILVFILSLILNSILGKLVCST
;
A
#
# COMPACT_ATOMS: atom_id res chain seq x y z
N MET A 1 -7.58 55.02 47.96
CA MET A 1 -8.02 53.61 47.90
C MET A 1 -9.01 53.25 46.77
N LYS A 2 -9.50 54.17 45.91
CA LYS A 2 -10.53 53.87 44.88
C LYS A 2 -10.04 53.37 43.50
N LYS A 3 -8.72 53.28 43.24
CA LYS A 3 -8.17 52.86 41.92
C LYS A 3 -7.87 51.37 41.75
N TRP A 4 -7.84 50.59 42.84
CA TRP A 4 -7.53 49.14 42.80
C TRP A 4 -8.67 48.28 42.26
N TRP A 5 -9.93 48.71 42.41
CA TRP A 5 -11.10 47.97 41.93
C TRP A 5 -11.22 47.92 40.41
N ILE A 6 -10.76 48.94 39.70
CA ILE A 6 -10.75 48.96 38.22
C ILE A 6 -9.70 47.98 37.69
N LEU A 7 -8.54 47.88 38.34
CA LEU A 7 -7.47 46.95 38.00
C LEU A 7 -7.84 45.50 38.36
N LEU A 8 -8.54 45.29 39.47
CA LEU A 8 -9.08 43.99 39.86
C LEU A 8 -10.24 43.56 38.95
N ALA A 9 -11.12 44.47 38.52
CA ALA A 9 -12.18 44.19 37.56
C ALA A 9 -11.65 43.93 36.14
N LEU A 10 -10.57 44.61 35.73
CA LEU A 10 -9.84 44.30 34.49
C LEU A 10 -9.12 42.96 34.59
N LEU A 11 -8.50 42.61 35.73
CA LEU A 11 -7.93 41.27 35.94
C LEU A 11 -9.02 40.20 35.93
N ILE A 12 -10.12 40.38 36.66
CA ILE A 12 -11.23 39.42 36.71
C ILE A 12 -11.88 39.32 35.31
N GLY A 13 -12.02 40.41 34.57
CA GLY A 13 -12.51 40.40 33.19
C GLY A 13 -11.57 39.70 32.21
N LEU A 14 -10.24 39.83 32.40
CA LEU A 14 -9.22 39.14 31.61
C LEU A 14 -9.10 37.64 31.97
N PHE A 15 -9.46 37.24 33.19
CA PHE A 15 -9.44 35.84 33.64
C PHE A 15 -10.82 35.14 33.61
N SER A 16 -11.90 35.84 33.29
CA SER A 16 -13.27 35.27 33.25
C SER A 16 -13.72 34.82 31.85
N PHE A 17 -12.87 34.92 30.83
CA PHE A 17 -13.20 34.40 29.50
C PHE A 17 -12.78 32.93 29.32
N SER A 18 -13.77 32.13 28.94
CA SER A 18 -13.75 30.75 28.44
C SER A 18 -13.57 29.60 29.46
N LYS A 19 -14.62 29.38 30.26
CA LYS A 19 -14.91 28.06 30.86
C LYS A 19 -15.95 27.23 30.08
N GLY A 20 -16.22 27.59 28.83
CA GLY A 20 -16.85 26.65 27.90
C GLY A 20 -15.78 25.68 27.43
N GLU A 21 -15.93 24.38 27.69
CA GLU A 21 -15.07 23.37 27.05
C GLU A 21 -15.13 23.59 25.54
N ALA A 22 -14.03 24.07 24.98
CA ALA A 22 -13.96 24.38 23.57
C ALA A 22 -14.15 23.08 22.78
N SER A 23 -15.16 23.04 21.90
CA SER A 23 -15.53 21.84 21.12
C SER A 23 -14.33 21.13 20.51
N SER A 24 -14.35 19.80 20.55
CA SER A 24 -13.29 18.97 19.96
C SER A 24 -13.28 19.11 18.44
N LEU A 25 -12.18 18.71 17.79
CA LEU A 25 -12.14 18.74 16.32
C LEU A 25 -13.20 17.79 15.72
N LYS A 26 -13.43 16.66 16.39
CA LYS A 26 -14.47 15.68 16.04
C LYS A 26 -15.88 16.27 16.13
N GLU A 27 -16.19 17.00 17.20
CA GLU A 27 -17.49 17.70 17.35
C GLU A 27 -17.69 18.76 16.28
N LEU A 28 -16.64 19.52 15.95
CA LEU A 28 -16.69 20.54 14.89
C LEU A 28 -16.91 19.91 13.50
N LEU A 29 -16.27 18.77 13.22
CA LEU A 29 -16.48 18.03 11.98
C LEU A 29 -17.91 17.49 11.88
N ASN A 30 -18.44 16.88 12.95
CA ASN A 30 -19.83 16.41 12.98
C ASN A 30 -20.82 17.58 12.81
N LYS A 31 -20.55 18.73 13.42
CA LYS A 31 -21.34 19.95 13.27
C LYS A 31 -21.28 20.49 11.83
N LEU A 32 -20.13 20.42 11.17
CA LEU A 32 -19.99 20.82 9.77
C LEU A 32 -20.82 19.90 8.86
N GLU A 33 -20.71 18.58 9.04
CA GLU A 33 -21.48 17.58 8.29
C GLU A 33 -22.98 17.77 8.48
N ASP A 34 -23.45 17.95 9.72
CA ASP A 34 -24.86 18.20 10.03
C ASP A 34 -25.38 19.48 9.34
N ASN A 35 -24.61 20.57 9.39
CA ASN A 35 -24.97 21.83 8.72
C ASN A 35 -25.05 21.68 7.19
N ILE A 36 -24.12 20.95 6.57
CA ILE A 36 -24.15 20.68 5.12
C ILE A 36 -25.39 19.84 4.78
N SER A 37 -25.67 18.79 5.56
CA SER A 37 -26.82 17.90 5.33
C SER A 37 -28.17 18.63 5.42
N LYS A 38 -28.25 19.68 6.25
CA LYS A 38 -29.43 20.54 6.43
C LYS A 38 -29.51 21.71 5.45
N GLY A 39 -28.56 21.83 4.53
CA GLY A 39 -28.53 22.94 3.57
C GLY A 39 -28.26 24.30 4.22
N ALA A 40 -27.40 24.34 5.24
CA ALA A 40 -27.05 25.59 5.92
C ALA A 40 -26.44 26.64 4.95
N PRO A 41 -26.61 27.94 5.23
CA PRO A 41 -26.06 29.00 4.39
C PRO A 41 -24.52 28.91 4.24
N PRO A 42 -23.94 29.30 3.08
CA PRO A 42 -22.50 29.25 2.84
C PRO A 42 -21.65 29.95 3.91
N GLN A 43 -22.14 31.05 4.50
CA GLN A 43 -21.43 31.79 5.55
C GLN A 43 -21.28 30.97 6.84
N VAL A 44 -22.27 30.14 7.16
CA VAL A 44 -22.22 29.23 8.33
C VAL A 44 -21.19 28.13 8.07
N ILE A 45 -21.15 27.58 6.86
CA ILE A 45 -20.18 26.57 6.44
C ILE A 45 -18.76 27.13 6.48
N GLU A 46 -18.54 28.33 5.93
CA GLU A 46 -17.23 29.00 5.94
C GLU A 46 -16.75 29.32 7.37
N LYS A 47 -17.67 29.75 8.24
CA LYS A 47 -17.38 29.97 9.66
C LYS A 47 -16.93 28.68 10.35
N ASN A 48 -17.64 27.57 10.12
CA ASN A 48 -17.26 26.27 10.68
C ASN A 48 -15.91 25.79 10.14
N LEU A 49 -15.61 26.00 8.85
CA LEU A 49 -14.30 25.65 8.27
C LEU A 49 -13.16 26.44 8.93
N LYS A 50 -13.30 27.76 9.07
CA LYS A 50 -12.32 28.60 9.78
C LYS A 50 -12.15 28.17 11.25
N GLU A 51 -13.23 27.77 11.91
CA GLU A 51 -13.19 27.24 13.28
C GLU A 51 -12.37 25.94 13.35
N ILE A 52 -12.58 25.02 12.39
CA ILE A 52 -11.85 23.76 12.27
C ILE A 52 -10.36 24.00 11.99
N GLU A 53 -10.01 24.87 11.04
CA GLU A 53 -8.61 25.18 10.69
C GLU A 53 -7.85 25.79 11.88
N ASN A 54 -8.47 26.76 12.57
CA ASN A 54 -7.90 27.38 13.77
C ASN A 54 -7.70 26.37 14.90
N LYS A 55 -8.62 25.40 15.01
CA LYS A 55 -8.54 24.35 16.03
C LYS A 55 -7.48 23.30 15.68
N LYS A 56 -7.40 22.88 14.41
CA LYS A 56 -6.44 21.91 13.89
C LYS A 56 -5.00 22.29 14.23
N ALA A 57 -4.65 23.58 14.15
CA ALA A 57 -3.31 24.10 14.48
C ALA A 57 -2.85 23.82 15.93
N LYS A 58 -3.77 23.41 16.83
CA LYS A 58 -3.49 23.08 18.23
C LYS A 58 -3.35 21.57 18.50
N TYR A 59 -3.42 20.74 17.47
CA TYR A 59 -3.42 19.29 17.58
C TYR A 59 -2.36 18.67 16.67
N PRO A 60 -1.89 17.44 16.96
CA PRO A 60 -0.89 16.74 16.16
C PRO A 60 -1.49 16.13 14.88
N ILE A 61 -2.28 16.91 14.14
CA ILE A 61 -2.96 16.51 12.90
C ILE A 61 -2.41 17.35 11.75
N TYR A 62 -2.00 16.69 10.68
CA TYR A 62 -1.42 17.36 9.51
C TYR A 62 -2.48 17.73 8.48
N HIS A 63 -3.45 16.84 8.25
CA HIS A 63 -4.45 16.98 7.19
C HIS A 63 -5.81 16.46 7.66
N ILE A 64 -6.90 17.07 7.15
CA ILE A 64 -8.28 16.62 7.39
C ILE A 64 -8.95 16.37 6.02
N PRO A 65 -8.68 15.22 5.37
CA PRO A 65 -9.22 14.92 4.04
C PRO A 65 -10.76 14.93 3.98
N GLU A 66 -11.42 14.69 5.11
CA GLU A 66 -12.87 14.73 5.25
C GLU A 66 -13.44 16.11 4.87
N LEU A 67 -12.68 17.21 5.02
CA LEU A 67 -13.11 18.54 4.57
C LEU A 67 -13.28 18.60 3.05
N ASN A 68 -12.34 18.04 2.30
CA ASN A 68 -12.43 18.01 0.83
C ASN A 68 -13.63 17.19 0.37
N TYR A 69 -13.89 16.08 1.07
CA TYR A 69 -15.03 15.21 0.79
C TYR A 69 -16.36 15.91 1.08
N LEU A 70 -16.53 16.46 2.29
CA LEU A 70 -17.77 17.13 2.70
C LEU A 70 -18.08 18.35 1.83
N MET A 71 -17.05 19.08 1.39
CA MET A 71 -17.21 20.29 0.60
C MET A 71 -17.27 20.05 -0.91
N ASN A 72 -17.02 18.82 -1.37
CA ASN A 72 -16.88 18.46 -2.78
C ASN A 72 -15.95 19.41 -3.58
N LYS A 73 -14.89 19.90 -2.92
CA LYS A 73 -13.86 20.78 -3.50
C LYS A 73 -12.56 20.64 -2.71
N GLU A 74 -11.43 21.02 -3.29
CA GLU A 74 -10.15 21.05 -2.58
C GLU A 74 -10.14 22.20 -1.57
N VAL A 75 -10.31 21.88 -0.29
CA VAL A 75 -10.15 22.80 0.85
C VAL A 75 -8.70 22.76 1.32
N GLU A 76 -8.15 21.56 1.49
CA GLU A 76 -6.77 21.32 1.86
C GLU A 76 -6.04 20.56 0.75
N LYS A 77 -4.80 20.97 0.45
CA LYS A 77 -3.92 20.24 -0.45
C LYS A 77 -3.38 19.00 0.24
N ILE A 78 -3.87 17.83 -0.16
CA ILE A 78 -3.47 16.54 0.40
C ILE A 78 -2.23 16.02 -0.33
N PRO A 79 -1.12 15.70 0.36
CA PRO A 79 0.07 15.20 -0.28
C PRO A 79 -0.16 13.81 -0.88
N ASN A 80 0.59 13.52 -1.94
CA ASN A 80 0.63 12.19 -2.53
C ASN A 80 1.16 11.17 -1.51
N THR A 81 0.51 10.02 -1.42
CA THR A 81 0.92 8.93 -0.54
C THR A 81 1.60 7.81 -1.33
N GLU A 82 2.18 6.84 -0.61
CA GLU A 82 2.70 5.60 -1.19
C GLU A 82 1.65 4.87 -2.06
N ILE A 83 0.35 5.03 -1.76
CA ILE A 83 -0.75 4.49 -2.59
C ILE A 83 -0.66 5.03 -4.02
N SER A 84 -0.33 6.30 -4.21
CA SER A 84 -0.20 6.90 -5.55
C SER A 84 0.95 6.28 -6.34
N LEU A 85 2.07 6.00 -5.68
CA LEU A 85 3.22 5.33 -6.26
C LEU A 85 2.88 3.89 -6.62
N ILE A 86 2.21 3.15 -5.74
CA ILE A 86 1.79 1.77 -6.02
C ILE A 86 0.78 1.73 -7.18
N LYS A 87 -0.19 2.65 -7.21
CA LYS A 87 -1.13 2.77 -8.35
C LYS A 87 -0.39 3.02 -9.66
N LYS A 88 0.61 3.91 -9.65
CA LYS A 88 1.47 4.16 -10.81
C LYS A 88 2.25 2.90 -11.22
N THR A 89 2.77 2.14 -10.27
CA THR A 89 3.45 0.87 -10.56
C THR A 89 2.50 -0.16 -11.16
N LEU A 90 1.32 -0.36 -10.57
CA LEU A 90 0.28 -1.27 -11.08
C LEU A 90 -0.13 -0.92 -12.52
N PHE A 91 -0.20 0.37 -12.84
CA PHE A 91 -0.50 0.86 -14.18
C PHE A 91 0.51 0.37 -15.25
N TYR A 92 1.78 0.21 -14.91
CA TYR A 92 2.80 -0.32 -15.84
C TYR A 92 2.93 -1.86 -15.80
N VAL A 93 2.72 -2.47 -14.64
CA VAL A 93 2.85 -3.93 -14.45
C VAL A 93 1.77 -4.68 -15.24
N GLU A 94 0.54 -4.17 -15.28
CA GLU A 94 -0.57 -4.85 -15.98
C GLU A 94 -0.36 -4.99 -17.50
N PRO A 95 -0.04 -3.91 -18.25
CA PRO A 95 0.31 -4.01 -19.67
C PRO A 95 1.48 -4.96 -19.93
N LEU A 96 2.53 -4.91 -19.09
CA LEU A 96 3.69 -5.79 -19.20
C LEU A 96 3.28 -7.27 -19.04
N LYS A 97 2.48 -7.59 -18.01
CA LYS A 97 1.94 -8.94 -17.77
C LYS A 97 1.17 -9.46 -18.98
N ARG A 98 0.32 -8.62 -19.61
CA ARG A 98 -0.46 -9.00 -20.79
C ARG A 98 0.41 -9.22 -22.02
N ALA A 99 1.39 -8.34 -22.27
CA ALA A 99 2.34 -8.48 -23.37
C ALA A 99 3.21 -9.75 -23.22
N LEU A 100 3.65 -10.06 -21.99
CA LEU A 100 4.36 -11.31 -21.68
C LEU A 100 3.49 -12.54 -21.97
N LYS A 101 2.25 -12.57 -21.47
CA LYS A 101 1.32 -13.68 -21.76
C LYS A 101 1.07 -13.88 -23.25
N ALA A 102 0.86 -12.81 -24.02
CA ALA A 102 0.66 -12.89 -25.46
C ALA A 102 1.89 -13.47 -26.17
N THR A 103 3.07 -13.04 -25.76
CA THR A 103 4.34 -13.51 -26.33
C THR A 103 4.60 -14.98 -26.00
N ILE A 104 4.44 -15.37 -24.73
CA ILE A 104 4.56 -16.76 -24.29
C ILE A 104 3.54 -17.65 -25.02
N PHE A 105 2.30 -17.18 -25.15
CA PHE A 105 1.25 -17.89 -25.91
C PHE A 105 1.71 -18.19 -27.33
N LEU A 106 2.25 -17.21 -28.05
CA LEU A 106 2.77 -17.43 -29.41
C LEU A 106 3.89 -18.46 -29.41
N PHE A 107 4.89 -18.33 -28.54
CA PHE A 107 5.98 -19.31 -28.47
C PHE A 107 5.47 -20.73 -28.18
N LEU A 108 4.49 -20.89 -27.28
CA LEU A 108 3.88 -22.18 -26.99
C LEU A 108 3.10 -22.71 -28.19
N PHE A 109 2.32 -21.87 -28.86
CA PHE A 109 1.56 -22.21 -30.06
C PHE A 109 2.46 -22.79 -31.15
N TYR A 110 3.54 -22.09 -31.52
CA TYR A 110 4.48 -22.59 -32.52
C TYR A 110 5.24 -23.83 -32.03
N THR A 111 5.63 -23.87 -30.74
CA THR A 111 6.32 -25.04 -30.18
C THR A 111 5.46 -26.29 -30.25
N PHE A 112 4.17 -26.21 -29.91
CA PHE A 112 3.27 -27.37 -29.94
C PHE A 112 2.99 -27.84 -31.37
N ILE A 113 2.77 -26.92 -32.31
CA ILE A 113 2.61 -27.28 -33.73
C ILE A 113 3.89 -27.92 -34.27
N PHE A 114 5.05 -27.33 -34.01
CA PHE A 114 6.31 -27.85 -34.50
C PHE A 114 6.64 -29.20 -33.87
N TYR A 115 6.35 -29.36 -32.57
CA TYR A 115 6.54 -30.61 -31.84
C TYR A 115 5.66 -31.74 -32.38
N SER A 116 4.36 -31.48 -32.61
CA SER A 116 3.46 -32.51 -33.12
C SER A 116 3.90 -33.05 -34.49
N GLN A 117 4.53 -32.21 -35.33
CA GLN A 117 5.10 -32.64 -36.61
C GLN A 117 6.29 -33.61 -36.49
N HIS A 118 7.00 -33.61 -35.36
CA HIS A 118 8.15 -34.48 -35.12
C HIS A 118 7.78 -35.76 -34.35
N LEU A 119 6.52 -35.94 -33.93
CA LEU A 119 6.10 -37.15 -33.22
C LEU A 119 6.06 -38.38 -34.14
N LYS A 120 6.48 -39.54 -33.62
CA LYS A 120 6.37 -40.87 -34.26
C LYS A 120 4.92 -41.41 -34.21
N ILE A 121 3.98 -40.63 -34.72
CA ILE A 121 2.54 -40.95 -34.72
C ILE A 121 2.02 -40.86 -36.16
N ASP A 122 0.96 -41.64 -36.43
CA ASP A 122 0.18 -41.59 -37.67
C ASP A 122 -0.23 -40.14 -38.05
N PRO A 123 -0.16 -39.76 -39.35
CA PRO A 123 -0.50 -38.41 -39.80
C PRO A 123 -1.91 -37.92 -39.43
N GLU A 124 -2.92 -38.79 -39.43
CA GLU A 124 -4.30 -38.42 -39.05
C GLU A 124 -4.34 -38.06 -37.55
N LYS A 125 -3.82 -38.96 -36.71
CA LYS A 125 -3.76 -38.75 -35.25
C LYS A 125 -2.96 -37.50 -34.86
N ARG A 126 -1.94 -37.17 -35.65
CA ARG A 126 -1.14 -35.96 -35.47
C ARG A 126 -1.95 -34.67 -35.66
N LYS A 127 -2.85 -34.63 -36.65
CA LYS A 127 -3.73 -33.47 -36.87
C LYS A 127 -4.62 -33.23 -35.66
N TYR A 128 -5.31 -34.28 -35.18
CA TYR A 128 -6.15 -34.21 -33.99
C TYR A 128 -5.37 -33.79 -32.74
N LEU A 129 -4.17 -34.35 -32.52
CA LEU A 129 -3.33 -33.96 -31.40
C LEU A 129 -2.92 -32.47 -31.46
N THR A 130 -2.56 -31.99 -32.65
CA THR A 130 -2.20 -30.58 -32.85
C THR A 130 -3.38 -29.66 -32.54
N LEU A 131 -4.56 -29.99 -33.07
CA LEU A 131 -5.79 -29.25 -32.82
C LEU A 131 -6.13 -29.22 -31.33
N SER A 132 -6.07 -30.37 -30.65
CA SER A 132 -6.33 -30.49 -29.22
C SER A 132 -5.36 -29.66 -28.38
N LEU A 133 -4.06 -29.68 -28.69
CA LEU A 133 -3.06 -28.86 -27.98
C LEU A 133 -3.31 -27.36 -28.15
N ILE A 134 -3.64 -26.92 -29.37
CA ILE A 134 -3.99 -25.52 -29.65
C ILE A 134 -5.27 -25.12 -28.91
N LEU A 135 -6.29 -25.97 -28.95
CA LEU A 135 -7.57 -25.73 -28.28
C LEU A 135 -7.36 -25.60 -26.77
N VAL A 136 -6.63 -26.52 -26.15
CA VAL A 136 -6.31 -26.46 -24.71
C VAL A 136 -5.52 -25.20 -24.39
N LEU A 137 -4.47 -24.87 -25.15
CA LEU A 137 -3.68 -23.65 -24.93
C LEU A 137 -4.56 -22.39 -25.00
N THR A 138 -5.48 -22.34 -25.97
CA THR A 138 -6.41 -21.21 -26.17
C THR A 138 -7.41 -21.12 -25.02
N LEU A 139 -8.05 -22.23 -24.65
CA LEU A 139 -9.00 -22.28 -23.53
C LEU A 139 -8.34 -21.88 -22.21
N LEU A 140 -7.13 -22.37 -21.92
CA LEU A 140 -6.41 -22.03 -20.69
C LEU A 140 -6.02 -20.56 -20.64
N THR A 141 -5.74 -19.95 -21.79
CA THR A 141 -5.43 -18.53 -21.90
C THR A 141 -6.67 -17.67 -21.70
N LEU A 142 -7.81 -18.04 -22.29
CA LEU A 142 -9.08 -17.31 -22.20
C LEU A 142 -9.73 -17.42 -20.81
N THR A 143 -9.73 -18.60 -20.21
CA THR A 143 -10.32 -18.85 -18.88
C THR A 143 -9.49 -18.26 -17.73
N ASN A 144 -8.31 -17.71 -18.01
CA ASN A 144 -7.34 -17.26 -17.01
C ASN A 144 -6.95 -18.34 -15.98
N PHE A 145 -7.02 -19.63 -16.34
CA PHE A 145 -6.57 -20.71 -15.46
C PHE A 145 -5.04 -20.73 -15.34
N THR A 146 -4.52 -19.92 -14.41
CA THR A 146 -3.09 -19.63 -14.27
C THR A 146 -2.22 -20.87 -14.07
N ALA A 147 -2.66 -21.83 -13.26
CA ALA A 147 -1.95 -23.08 -13.00
C ALA A 147 -1.75 -23.89 -14.31
N GLY A 148 -2.83 -24.15 -15.05
CA GLY A 148 -2.75 -24.88 -16.32
C GLY A 148 -1.93 -24.14 -17.38
N TYR A 149 -2.01 -22.80 -17.43
CA TYR A 149 -1.19 -22.01 -18.34
C TYR A 149 0.31 -22.18 -18.05
N TYR A 150 0.73 -22.08 -16.79
CA TYR A 150 2.15 -22.26 -16.42
C TYR A 150 2.60 -23.71 -16.53
N PHE A 151 1.70 -24.68 -16.36
CA PHE A 151 1.97 -26.08 -16.70
C PHE A 151 2.34 -26.24 -18.18
N LEU A 152 1.56 -25.65 -19.10
CA LEU A 152 1.90 -25.64 -20.52
C LEU A 152 3.20 -24.88 -20.82
N CYS A 153 3.49 -23.80 -20.08
CA CYS A 153 4.76 -23.08 -20.20
C CYS A 153 5.96 -23.99 -19.88
N GLY A 154 5.88 -24.74 -18.78
CA GLY A 154 6.89 -25.72 -18.41
C GLY A 154 7.05 -26.79 -19.48
N ALA A 155 5.94 -27.40 -19.89
CA ALA A 155 5.95 -28.40 -20.95
C ALA A 155 6.58 -27.87 -22.25
N GLY A 156 6.10 -26.75 -22.77
CA GLY A 156 6.61 -26.14 -23.99
C GLY A 156 8.09 -25.74 -23.93
N THR A 157 8.58 -25.29 -22.77
CA THR A 157 10.01 -25.00 -22.58
C THR A 157 10.86 -26.25 -22.84
N LEU A 158 10.49 -27.39 -22.27
CA LEU A 158 11.24 -28.63 -22.44
C LEU A 158 11.05 -29.24 -23.84
N LEU A 159 9.84 -29.15 -24.40
CA LEU A 159 9.59 -29.59 -25.78
C LEU A 159 10.45 -28.80 -26.78
N ALA A 160 10.62 -27.49 -26.59
CA ALA A 160 11.51 -26.67 -27.41
C ALA A 160 12.98 -27.12 -27.30
N LEU A 161 13.44 -27.57 -26.13
CA LEU A 161 14.77 -28.16 -25.97
C LEU A 161 14.91 -29.46 -26.76
N PHE A 162 13.93 -30.36 -26.69
CA PHE A 162 13.95 -31.62 -27.44
C PHE A 162 13.95 -31.41 -28.96
N LEU A 163 13.28 -30.36 -29.44
CA LEU A 163 13.32 -29.92 -30.83
C LEU A 163 14.63 -29.22 -31.25
N LYS A 164 15.65 -29.23 -30.38
CA LYS A 164 16.94 -28.53 -30.55
C LYS A 164 16.77 -27.01 -30.76
N LYS A 165 15.65 -26.42 -30.34
CA LYS A 165 15.37 -24.97 -30.38
C LYS A 165 15.81 -24.30 -29.08
N ARG A 166 17.12 -24.37 -28.76
CA ARG A 166 17.69 -23.87 -27.50
C ARG A 166 17.32 -22.42 -27.19
N ARG A 167 17.38 -21.53 -28.20
CA ARG A 167 17.03 -20.11 -28.02
C ARG A 167 15.55 -19.92 -27.65
N ALA A 168 14.64 -20.61 -28.32
CA ALA A 168 13.22 -20.55 -27.99
C ALA A 168 12.95 -21.07 -26.57
N ALA A 169 13.61 -22.16 -26.16
CA ALA A 169 13.49 -22.68 -24.81
C ALA A 169 13.97 -21.68 -23.74
N VAL A 170 15.13 -21.04 -23.94
CA VAL A 170 15.65 -20.02 -23.01
C VAL A 170 14.69 -18.83 -22.93
N ILE A 171 14.19 -18.34 -24.06
CA ILE A 171 13.22 -17.23 -24.09
C ILE A 171 11.94 -17.63 -23.35
N LEU A 172 11.39 -18.82 -23.62
CA LEU A 172 10.20 -19.34 -22.94
C LEU A 172 10.41 -19.46 -21.43
N PHE A 173 11.56 -19.99 -20.99
CA PHE A 173 11.91 -20.12 -19.58
C PHE A 173 11.95 -18.76 -18.88
N LEU A 174 12.73 -17.81 -19.42
CA LEU A 174 12.89 -16.48 -18.83
C LEU A 174 11.58 -15.68 -18.85
N ALA A 175 10.84 -15.73 -19.96
CA ALA A 175 9.54 -15.06 -20.07
C ALA A 175 8.53 -15.66 -19.09
N SER A 176 8.51 -16.99 -18.92
CA SER A 176 7.65 -17.66 -17.94
C SER A 176 8.01 -17.27 -16.51
N LEU A 177 9.31 -17.25 -16.17
CA LEU A 177 9.78 -16.81 -14.85
C LEU A 177 9.38 -15.36 -14.56
N LEU A 178 9.59 -14.46 -15.52
CA LEU A 178 9.18 -13.06 -15.41
C LEU A 178 7.65 -12.92 -15.31
N SER A 179 6.89 -13.74 -16.04
CA SER A 179 5.43 -13.78 -15.94
C SER A 179 4.96 -14.26 -14.55
N ILE A 180 5.58 -15.31 -13.99
CA ILE A 180 5.29 -15.77 -12.63
C ILE A 180 5.60 -14.67 -11.62
N PHE A 181 6.75 -14.01 -11.75
CA PHE A 181 7.14 -12.89 -10.90
C PHE A 181 6.13 -11.73 -10.98
N THR A 182 5.73 -11.30 -12.19
CA THR A 182 4.76 -10.21 -12.36
C THR A 182 3.37 -10.58 -11.83
N VAL A 183 2.95 -11.85 -11.90
CA VAL A 183 1.72 -12.33 -11.25
C VAL A 183 1.83 -12.22 -9.72
N GLY A 184 2.94 -12.67 -9.14
CA GLY A 184 3.22 -12.55 -7.71
C GLY A 184 3.25 -11.08 -7.26
N LEU A 185 4.01 -10.25 -7.95
CA LEU A 185 4.12 -8.81 -7.71
C LEU A 185 2.73 -8.14 -7.75
N ASN A 186 1.94 -8.39 -8.79
CA ASN A 186 0.61 -7.80 -8.94
C ASN A 186 -0.34 -8.21 -7.81
N LYS A 187 -0.36 -9.51 -7.46
CA LYS A 187 -1.18 -10.02 -6.36
C LYS A 187 -0.75 -9.39 -5.02
N ASN A 188 0.56 -9.30 -4.78
CA ASN A 188 1.10 -8.72 -3.56
C ASN A 188 0.82 -7.21 -3.48
N LEU A 189 1.08 -6.44 -4.53
CA LEU A 189 0.77 -5.01 -4.56
C LEU A 189 -0.72 -4.74 -4.36
N PHE A 190 -1.59 -5.54 -4.98
CA PHE A 190 -3.04 -5.38 -4.81
C PHE A 190 -3.50 -5.73 -3.39
N ASN A 191 -3.01 -6.84 -2.84
CA ASN A 191 -3.30 -7.23 -1.46
C ASN A 191 -2.75 -6.20 -0.47
N TYR A 192 -1.56 -5.66 -0.74
CA TYR A 192 -0.91 -4.63 0.06
C TYR A 192 -1.75 -3.34 0.05
N VAL A 193 -2.16 -2.84 -1.11
CA VAL A 193 -3.00 -1.63 -1.23
C VAL A 193 -4.37 -1.80 -0.58
N LYS A 194 -4.93 -3.00 -0.58
CA LYS A 194 -6.23 -3.30 0.04
C LYS A 194 -6.14 -3.68 1.52
N SER A 195 -4.93 -3.91 2.04
CA SER A 195 -4.73 -4.32 3.42
C SER A 195 -5.18 -3.18 4.36
N PRO A 196 -6.06 -3.47 5.35
CA PRO A 196 -6.41 -2.50 6.38
C PRO A 196 -5.18 -1.97 7.12
N GLN A 197 -4.17 -2.80 7.34
CA GLN A 197 -2.92 -2.44 8.01
C GLN A 197 -2.14 -1.37 7.24
N PHE A 198 -1.97 -1.58 5.93
CA PHE A 198 -1.29 -0.60 5.07
C PHE A 198 -2.08 0.72 4.98
N LEU A 199 -3.39 0.63 4.73
CA LEU A 199 -4.25 1.81 4.64
C LEU A 199 -4.27 2.62 5.94
N TYR A 200 -4.28 1.93 7.09
CA TYR A 200 -4.14 2.54 8.40
C TYR A 200 -2.82 3.29 8.53
N THR A 201 -1.69 2.63 8.25
CA THR A 201 -0.35 3.24 8.35
C THR A 201 -0.21 4.46 7.46
N VAL A 202 -0.66 4.38 6.20
CA VAL A 202 -0.65 5.51 5.27
C VAL A 202 -1.51 6.66 5.79
N LYS A 203 -2.69 6.36 6.33
CA LYS A 203 -3.61 7.38 6.83
C LYS A 203 -3.05 8.06 8.09
N VAL A 204 -2.54 7.30 9.05
CA VAL A 204 -1.88 7.85 10.24
C VAL A 204 -0.67 8.72 9.86
N ASN A 205 0.23 8.23 9.01
CA ASN A 205 1.43 8.98 8.62
C ASN A 205 1.10 10.27 7.89
N ARG A 206 0.04 10.26 7.06
CA ARG A 206 -0.39 11.44 6.32
C ARG A 206 -1.18 12.40 7.19
N ASP A 207 -2.18 11.92 7.92
CA ASP A 207 -3.21 12.74 8.54
C ASP A 207 -2.93 13.00 10.03
N GLY A 208 -2.19 12.12 10.70
CA GLY A 208 -2.01 12.13 12.16
C GLY A 208 -3.14 11.45 12.93
N TYR A 209 -4.05 10.76 12.23
CA TYR A 209 -5.13 9.96 12.80
C TYR A 209 -5.71 9.00 11.74
N ALA A 210 -6.56 8.06 12.18
CA ALA A 210 -7.30 7.14 11.33
C ALA A 210 -8.76 6.94 11.77
N PRO A 211 -9.68 6.55 10.87
CA PRO A 211 -11.05 6.23 11.22
C PRO A 211 -11.14 5.00 12.14
N PRO A 212 -12.08 4.96 13.11
CA PRO A 212 -12.20 3.84 14.06
C PRO A 212 -12.39 2.46 13.42
N TYR A 213 -13.11 2.37 12.30
CA TYR A 213 -13.32 1.10 11.59
C TYR A 213 -12.01 0.57 10.98
N LEU A 214 -11.14 1.48 10.52
CA LEU A 214 -9.87 1.14 9.90
C LEU A 214 -8.88 0.68 10.97
N ILE A 215 -8.83 1.38 12.11
CA ILE A 215 -8.08 0.95 13.31
C ILE A 215 -8.53 -0.45 13.73
N SER A 216 -9.85 -0.69 13.80
CA SER A 216 -10.40 -1.97 14.24
C SER A 216 -10.09 -3.13 13.30
N SER A 217 -9.94 -2.85 12.01
CA SER A 217 -9.60 -3.83 10.98
C SER A 217 -8.09 -4.06 10.88
N ALA A 218 -7.28 -3.02 11.13
CA ALA A 218 -5.82 -3.09 11.10
C ALA A 218 -5.25 -3.78 12.33
N LEU A 219 -5.72 -3.42 13.52
CA LEU A 219 -5.20 -3.88 14.81
C LEU A 219 -6.09 -4.97 15.41
N LYS A 220 -5.63 -6.22 15.29
CA LYS A 220 -6.37 -7.40 15.76
C LYS A 220 -6.31 -7.57 17.28
N GLU A 221 -5.19 -7.22 17.90
CA GLU A 221 -5.03 -7.40 19.34
C GLU A 221 -5.87 -6.37 20.13
N PRO A 222 -6.71 -6.80 21.10
CA PRO A 222 -7.64 -5.91 21.78
C PRO A 222 -6.99 -4.72 22.49
N ASN A 223 -5.83 -4.93 23.13
CA ASN A 223 -5.13 -3.88 23.87
C ASN A 223 -4.50 -2.85 22.92
N TYR A 224 -3.90 -3.31 21.82
CA TYR A 224 -3.35 -2.46 20.76
C TYR A 224 -4.44 -1.57 20.19
N ARG A 225 -5.57 -2.17 19.81
CA ARG A 225 -6.74 -1.46 19.28
C ARG A 225 -7.32 -0.47 20.28
N LYS A 226 -7.47 -0.87 21.55
CA LYS A 226 -8.05 0.01 22.59
C LYS A 226 -7.16 1.22 22.86
N LEU A 227 -5.84 1.03 22.93
CA LEU A 227 -4.89 2.12 23.10
C LEU A 227 -4.95 3.06 21.90
N GLU A 228 -4.83 2.53 20.68
CA GLU A 228 -4.85 3.31 19.44
C GLU A 228 -6.14 4.12 19.29
N LEU A 229 -7.31 3.57 19.62
CA LEU A 229 -8.57 4.33 19.58
C LEU A 229 -8.54 5.55 20.51
N ILE A 230 -7.89 5.44 21.68
CA ILE A 230 -7.75 6.57 22.61
C ILE A 230 -6.71 7.56 22.06
N THR A 231 -5.54 7.09 21.61
CA THR A 231 -4.52 7.90 20.95
C THR A 231 -5.13 8.72 19.81
N ASN A 232 -5.95 8.08 18.98
CA ASN A 232 -6.67 8.70 17.87
C ASN A 232 -7.71 9.74 18.32
N ASP A 233 -8.47 9.44 19.38
CA ASP A 233 -9.39 10.41 19.99
C ASP A 233 -8.60 11.63 20.53
N LEU A 234 -7.44 11.43 21.16
CA LEU A 234 -6.58 12.51 21.64
C LEU A 234 -6.00 13.38 20.52
N ALA A 235 -5.65 12.76 19.38
CA ALA A 235 -5.23 13.49 18.18
C ALA A 235 -6.35 14.43 17.70
N LEU A 236 -7.60 13.98 17.76
CA LEU A 236 -8.81 14.75 17.41
C LEU A 236 -9.28 15.72 18.53
N GLY A 237 -8.50 15.85 19.61
CA GLY A 237 -8.78 16.78 20.69
C GLY A 237 -9.79 16.33 21.73
N GLU A 238 -10.16 15.04 21.75
CA GLU A 238 -11.07 14.46 22.75
C GLU A 238 -10.35 14.19 24.08
N ILE A 239 -9.89 15.24 24.77
CA ILE A 239 -9.04 15.13 25.98
C ILE A 239 -9.69 14.27 27.08
N ARG A 240 -11.03 14.19 27.13
CA ARG A 240 -11.78 13.37 28.10
C ARG A 240 -11.48 11.87 27.93
N SER A 241 -11.12 11.42 26.72
CA SER A 241 -10.75 10.03 26.44
C SER A 241 -9.53 9.58 27.22
N ALA A 242 -8.63 10.50 27.60
CA ALA A 242 -7.42 10.22 28.37
C ALA A 242 -7.68 9.54 29.72
N SER A 243 -8.87 9.75 30.32
CA SER A 243 -9.28 9.06 31.54
C SER A 243 -9.25 7.53 31.39
N LYS A 244 -9.49 7.03 30.17
CA LYS A 244 -9.48 5.61 29.82
C LYS A 244 -8.07 5.02 29.78
N LEU A 245 -7.01 5.82 29.56
CA LEU A 245 -5.62 5.34 29.51
C LEU A 245 -5.22 4.61 30.80
N LYS A 246 -5.63 5.15 31.95
CA LYS A 246 -5.35 4.55 33.28
C LYS A 246 -5.95 3.15 33.47
N SER A 247 -6.98 2.80 32.69
CA SER A 247 -7.63 1.49 32.75
C SER A 247 -6.95 0.44 31.88
N ILE A 248 -6.03 0.84 31.00
CA ILE A 248 -5.35 -0.09 30.09
C ILE A 248 -4.20 -0.74 30.83
N LYS A 249 -4.25 -2.07 30.94
CA LYS A 249 -3.15 -2.88 31.46
C LYS A 249 -2.37 -3.43 30.28
N VAL A 250 -1.15 -2.92 30.09
CA VAL A 250 -0.25 -3.40 29.03
C VAL A 250 1.05 -3.91 29.64
N LYS A 251 1.54 -5.04 29.13
CA LYS A 251 2.83 -5.63 29.50
C LYS A 251 3.90 -5.42 28.43
N ASP A 252 3.47 -5.23 27.19
CA ASP A 252 4.34 -4.97 26.05
C ASP A 252 5.09 -3.63 26.25
N PRO A 253 6.44 -3.62 26.28
CA PRO A 253 7.20 -2.40 26.51
C PRO A 253 6.92 -1.31 25.47
N TYR A 254 6.75 -1.69 24.19
CA TYR A 254 6.47 -0.73 23.14
C TYR A 254 5.12 -0.04 23.37
N LEU A 255 4.06 -0.77 23.66
CA LEU A 255 2.78 -0.14 24.01
C LEU A 255 2.83 0.65 25.32
N LEU A 256 3.65 0.24 26.28
CA LEU A 256 3.83 0.98 27.53
C LEU A 256 4.45 2.36 27.28
N GLY A 257 5.41 2.45 26.35
CA GLY A 257 5.94 3.73 25.91
C GLY A 257 4.90 4.64 25.25
N ILE A 258 4.02 4.09 24.41
CA ILE A 258 2.90 4.84 23.79
C ILE A 258 1.95 5.34 24.87
N LEU A 259 1.56 4.46 25.80
CA LEU A 259 0.68 4.81 26.92
C LEU A 259 1.24 5.97 27.74
N TYR A 260 2.52 5.93 28.08
CA TYR A 260 3.17 7.03 28.81
C TYR A 260 3.28 8.29 27.98
N ASN A 261 3.56 8.19 26.68
CA ASN A 261 3.57 9.34 25.78
C ASN A 261 2.20 10.04 25.77
N ASP A 262 1.11 9.30 25.63
CA ASP A 262 -0.24 9.84 25.58
C ASP A 262 -0.68 10.46 26.91
N LEU A 263 -0.25 9.89 28.03
CA LEU A 263 -0.41 10.50 29.35
C LEU A 263 0.38 11.81 29.46
N GLY A 264 1.62 11.84 28.99
CA GLY A 264 2.45 13.04 28.93
C GLY A 264 1.80 14.14 28.11
N TYR A 265 1.33 13.80 26.91
CA TYR A 265 0.57 14.68 26.02
C TYR A 265 -0.67 15.27 26.72
N THR A 266 -1.44 14.42 27.40
CA THR A 266 -2.64 14.87 28.14
C THR A 266 -2.30 15.87 29.24
N TYR A 267 -1.22 15.64 30.01
CA TYR A 267 -0.80 16.56 31.05
C TYR A 267 -0.23 17.85 30.48
N PHE A 268 0.46 17.78 29.34
CA PHE A 268 0.94 18.96 28.63
C PHE A 268 -0.22 19.86 28.18
N LEU A 269 -1.27 19.29 27.58
CA LEU A 269 -2.48 20.06 27.21
C LEU A 269 -3.22 20.68 28.40
N LYS A 270 -3.02 20.14 29.60
CA LYS A 270 -3.54 20.69 30.86
C LYS A 270 -2.56 21.65 31.55
N GLU A 271 -1.51 22.06 30.83
CA GLU A 271 -0.44 22.94 31.29
C GLU A 271 0.30 22.43 32.54
N ASN A 272 0.21 21.13 32.82
CA ASN A 272 0.93 20.48 33.91
C ASN A 272 2.26 19.92 33.40
N TYR A 273 3.15 20.81 32.99
CA TYR A 273 4.40 20.45 32.31
C TYR A 273 5.33 19.57 33.15
N ARG A 274 5.31 19.70 34.49
CA ARG A 274 6.10 18.82 35.37
C ARG A 274 5.65 17.37 35.30
N LYS A 275 4.34 17.11 35.33
CA LYS A 275 3.81 15.75 35.14
C LYS A 275 3.99 15.26 33.71
N ALA A 276 3.82 16.14 32.73
CA ALA A 276 4.09 15.80 31.34
C ALA A 276 5.53 15.30 31.16
N LEU A 277 6.50 16.01 31.74
CA LEU A 277 7.91 15.65 31.72
C LEU A 277 8.17 14.27 32.34
N GLU A 278 7.56 13.97 33.49
CA GLU A 278 7.68 12.66 34.14
C GLU A 278 7.24 11.53 33.19
N PHE A 279 6.09 11.69 32.56
CA PHE A 279 5.54 10.68 31.66
C PHE A 279 6.33 10.57 30.35
N PHE A 280 6.78 11.68 29.76
CA PHE A 280 7.63 11.62 28.56
C PHE A 280 8.99 10.98 28.85
N LYS A 281 9.57 11.17 30.05
CA LYS A 281 10.78 10.45 30.46
C LYS A 281 10.53 8.94 30.55
N LYS A 282 9.43 8.52 31.18
CA LYS A 282 9.01 7.11 31.22
C LYS A 282 8.76 6.55 29.82
N ALA A 283 8.19 7.34 28.90
CA ALA A 283 8.06 6.93 27.50
C ALA A 283 9.42 6.68 26.84
N LYS A 284 10.41 7.55 27.07
CA LYS A 284 11.78 7.42 26.52
C LYS A 284 12.50 6.16 27.00
N GLU A 285 12.21 5.68 28.22
CA GLU A 285 12.74 4.42 28.75
C GLU A 285 12.28 3.19 27.95
N HIS A 286 11.14 3.28 27.26
CA HIS A 286 10.56 2.17 26.50
C HIS A 286 10.65 2.35 24.99
N ILE A 287 10.54 3.58 24.48
CA ILE A 287 10.60 3.92 23.07
C ILE A 287 11.56 5.09 22.88
N ASN A 288 12.67 4.82 22.20
CA ASN A 288 13.58 5.86 21.75
C ASN A 288 13.19 6.33 20.33
N SER A 289 12.16 7.17 20.22
CA SER A 289 11.70 7.71 18.94
C SER A 289 11.86 9.25 18.85
N PRO A 290 11.97 9.79 17.62
CA PRO A 290 11.95 11.24 17.36
C PRO A 290 10.82 11.98 18.08
N GLU A 291 9.63 11.41 18.13
CA GLU A 291 8.43 12.01 18.71
C GLU A 291 8.57 12.17 20.24
N VAL A 292 9.09 11.15 20.94
CA VAL A 292 9.34 11.26 22.39
C VAL A 292 10.40 12.31 22.69
N LEU A 293 11.49 12.35 21.91
CA LEU A 293 12.54 13.36 22.07
C LEU A 293 11.98 14.76 21.81
N PHE A 294 11.17 14.93 20.77
CA PHE A 294 10.51 16.19 20.48
C PHE A 294 9.60 16.64 21.63
N ASN A 295 8.81 15.73 22.18
CA ASN A 295 7.93 15.99 23.31
C ASN A 295 8.70 16.41 24.58
N LEU A 296 9.86 15.80 24.82
CA LEU A 296 10.76 16.22 25.89
C LEU A 296 11.32 17.62 25.64
N TYR A 297 11.79 17.90 24.42
CA TYR A 297 12.34 19.22 24.04
C TYR A 297 11.34 20.35 24.30
N ILE A 298 10.10 20.22 23.82
CA ILE A 298 9.08 21.25 24.02
C ILE A 298 8.71 21.37 25.49
N THR A 299 8.65 20.26 26.24
CA THR A 299 8.27 20.28 27.65
C THR A 299 9.35 20.94 28.50
N TYR A 300 10.63 20.65 28.24
CA TYR A 300 11.75 21.35 28.88
C TYR A 300 11.74 22.85 28.55
N SER A 301 11.46 23.20 27.30
CA SER A 301 11.32 24.59 26.86
C SER A 301 10.18 25.31 27.61
N SER A 302 9.01 24.67 27.74
CA SER A 302 7.86 25.20 28.50
C SER A 302 8.15 25.34 30.00
N LEU A 303 9.08 24.54 30.55
CA LEU A 303 9.55 24.64 31.92
C LEU A 303 10.73 25.61 32.11
N LEU A 304 11.21 26.25 31.03
CA LEU A 304 12.39 27.12 31.01
C LEU A 304 13.69 26.40 31.42
N MET A 305 13.77 25.09 31.20
CA MET A 305 14.94 24.25 31.43
C MET A 305 15.80 24.19 30.16
N PHE A 306 16.49 25.30 29.88
CA PHE A 306 17.14 25.52 28.57
C PHE A 306 18.34 24.62 28.30
N GLU A 307 19.09 24.21 29.33
CA GLU A 307 20.24 23.32 29.17
C GLU A 307 19.79 21.94 28.68
N GLU A 308 18.77 21.36 29.33
CA GLU A 308 18.20 20.09 28.93
C GLU A 308 17.49 20.18 27.57
N ALA A 309 16.76 21.27 27.32
CA ALA A 309 16.14 21.50 26.01
C ALA A 309 17.21 21.53 24.91
N ASN A 310 18.31 22.26 25.09
CA ASN A 310 19.42 22.31 24.14
C ASN A 310 20.05 20.93 23.94
N ARG A 311 20.24 20.15 25.01
CA ARG A 311 20.77 18.79 24.89
C ARG A 311 19.87 17.88 24.02
N ILE A 312 18.55 17.94 24.22
CA ILE A 312 17.61 17.16 23.42
C ILE A 312 17.55 17.69 21.97
N LYS A 313 17.66 19.00 21.78
CA LYS A 313 17.74 19.64 20.46
C LYS A 313 18.93 19.10 19.66
N GLU A 314 20.11 19.05 20.26
CA GLU A 314 21.30 18.49 19.60
C GLU A 314 21.12 16.99 19.29
N GLU A 315 20.47 16.22 20.18
CA GLU A 315 20.14 14.81 19.92
C GLU A 315 19.21 14.66 18.71
N LEU A 316 18.19 15.50 18.58
CA LEU A 316 17.28 15.54 17.42
C LEU A 316 18.00 15.95 16.12
N LEU A 317 18.85 16.98 16.17
CA LEU A 317 19.63 17.45 15.01
C LEU A 317 20.62 16.38 14.52
N SER A 318 21.25 15.63 15.43
CA SER A 318 22.14 14.51 15.08
C SER A 318 21.42 13.39 14.31
N LYS A 319 20.09 13.32 14.43
CA LYS A 319 19.21 12.37 13.71
C LYS A 319 18.61 12.97 12.44
N ASN A 320 19.08 14.14 11.99
CA ASN A 320 18.57 14.89 10.84
C ASN A 320 17.07 15.28 10.96
N ILE A 321 16.59 15.52 12.18
CA ILE A 321 15.22 15.97 12.42
C ILE A 321 15.19 17.50 12.43
N ASP A 322 14.44 18.09 11.50
CA ASP A 322 14.27 19.55 11.40
C ASP A 322 13.23 20.06 12.40
N ILE A 323 13.70 20.53 13.54
CA ILE A 323 12.88 21.04 14.65
C ILE A 323 12.20 22.38 14.28
N SER A 324 12.74 23.13 13.31
CA SER A 324 12.20 24.46 12.94
C SER A 324 10.82 24.39 12.28
N LYS A 325 10.46 23.22 11.74
CA LYS A 325 9.18 22.95 11.10
C LYS A 325 8.20 22.19 12.00
N ALA A 326 8.61 21.87 13.23
CA ALA A 326 7.84 21.02 14.12
C ALA A 326 6.69 21.78 14.78
N SER A 327 5.59 21.07 15.04
CA SER A 327 4.40 21.64 15.69
C SER A 327 4.73 22.17 17.08
N PRO A 328 4.14 23.30 17.54
CA PRO A 328 4.28 23.73 18.93
C PRO A 328 3.62 22.76 19.93
N THR A 329 2.90 21.74 19.46
CA THR A 329 2.22 20.76 20.29
C THR A 329 2.98 19.44 20.35
N PRO A 330 2.95 18.72 21.49
CA PRO A 330 3.53 17.38 21.54
C PRO A 330 2.86 16.45 20.53
N LEU A 331 3.65 15.51 20.01
CA LEU A 331 3.27 14.52 19.03
C LEU A 331 2.73 13.26 19.73
N LEU A 332 1.76 12.62 19.10
CA LEU A 332 1.26 11.30 19.52
C LEU A 332 2.01 10.20 18.76
N ILE A 333 2.15 9.04 19.39
CA ILE A 333 2.80 7.87 18.80
C ILE A 333 1.71 6.84 18.55
N HIS A 334 1.41 6.58 17.30
CA HIS A 334 0.40 5.60 16.92
C HIS A 334 0.94 4.18 16.98
N VAL A 335 0.05 3.24 17.28
CA VAL A 335 0.36 1.81 17.34
C VAL A 335 0.68 1.32 15.93
N LYS A 336 1.83 0.64 15.75
CA LYS A 336 2.20 0.08 14.44
C LYS A 336 1.31 -1.11 14.09
N ALA A 337 0.75 -1.08 12.88
CA ALA A 337 0.06 -2.24 12.34
C ALA A 337 1.07 -3.29 11.85
N GLN A 338 0.69 -4.56 11.92
CA GLN A 338 1.49 -5.65 11.36
C GLN A 338 1.59 -5.48 9.84
N GLU A 339 2.79 -5.65 9.29
CA GLU A 339 2.95 -5.60 7.84
C GLU A 339 2.17 -6.74 7.16
N PRO A 340 1.51 -6.48 6.03
CA PRO A 340 0.80 -7.52 5.31
C PRO A 340 1.79 -8.57 4.76
N GLU A 341 1.40 -9.84 4.86
CA GLU A 341 2.22 -10.95 4.38
C GLU A 341 2.39 -10.91 2.85
N ILE A 342 3.63 -11.10 2.41
CA ILE A 342 3.96 -11.21 0.99
C ILE A 342 3.65 -12.64 0.53
N SER A 343 2.72 -12.79 -0.41
CA SER A 343 2.36 -14.09 -0.96
C SER A 343 3.25 -14.48 -2.15
N ILE A 344 3.91 -15.62 -2.07
CA ILE A 344 4.65 -16.18 -3.21
C ILE A 344 3.67 -16.99 -4.08
N PRO A 345 3.71 -16.88 -5.43
CA PRO A 345 2.82 -17.62 -6.32
C PRO A 345 3.23 -19.10 -6.46
N TYR A 346 3.29 -19.84 -5.35
CA TYR A 346 3.75 -21.24 -5.29
C TYR A 346 3.04 -22.14 -6.28
N LEU A 347 1.72 -21.99 -6.44
CA LEU A 347 0.95 -22.80 -7.39
C LEU A 347 1.47 -22.66 -8.82
N SER A 348 1.86 -21.46 -9.25
CA SER A 348 2.42 -21.23 -10.58
C SER A 348 3.79 -21.88 -10.77
N VAL A 349 4.64 -21.83 -9.74
CA VAL A 349 5.97 -22.49 -9.74
C VAL A 349 5.82 -24.01 -9.79
N ILE A 350 4.97 -24.57 -8.92
CA ILE A 350 4.70 -26.02 -8.88
C ILE A 350 4.14 -26.48 -10.23
N SER A 351 3.13 -25.80 -10.78
CA SER A 351 2.58 -26.15 -12.09
C SER A 351 3.62 -26.11 -13.20
N TYR A 352 4.50 -25.10 -13.23
CA TYR A 352 5.59 -25.03 -14.19
C TYR A 352 6.53 -26.25 -14.08
N THR A 353 6.93 -26.61 -12.86
CA THR A 353 7.80 -27.79 -12.64
C THR A 353 7.13 -29.11 -13.03
N LEU A 354 5.85 -29.28 -12.74
CA LEU A 354 5.07 -30.45 -13.16
C LEU A 354 4.98 -30.53 -14.70
N GLY A 355 4.84 -29.39 -15.37
CA GLY A 355 4.86 -29.30 -16.83
C GLY A 355 6.18 -29.79 -17.43
N LEU A 356 7.31 -29.39 -16.85
CA LEU A 356 8.63 -29.89 -17.25
C LEU A 356 8.72 -31.43 -17.09
N LEU A 357 8.31 -31.95 -15.93
CA LEU A 357 8.36 -33.39 -15.64
C LEU A 357 7.48 -34.19 -16.61
N LEU A 358 6.26 -33.75 -16.90
CA LEU A 358 5.38 -34.47 -17.82
C LEU A 358 5.92 -34.44 -19.26
N ALA A 359 6.43 -33.30 -19.72
CA ALA A 359 7.02 -33.23 -21.06
C ALA A 359 8.25 -34.15 -21.20
N PHE A 360 9.02 -34.31 -20.11
CA PHE A 360 10.17 -35.22 -20.08
C PHE A 360 9.72 -36.67 -20.23
N THR A 361 8.76 -37.10 -19.42
CA THR A 361 8.24 -38.47 -19.43
C THR A 361 7.54 -38.78 -20.76
N PHE A 362 6.72 -37.87 -21.26
CA PHE A 362 6.02 -38.02 -22.54
C PHE A 362 6.99 -38.17 -23.70
N ASN A 363 8.03 -37.32 -23.78
CA ASN A 363 9.02 -37.40 -24.86
C ASN A 363 9.81 -38.71 -24.82
N ARG A 364 10.13 -39.22 -23.61
CA ARG A 364 10.79 -40.52 -23.44
C ARG A 364 9.93 -41.69 -23.93
N LEU A 365 8.61 -41.60 -23.76
CA LEU A 365 7.66 -42.64 -24.17
C LEU A 365 7.39 -42.64 -25.67
N VAL A 366 7.14 -41.47 -26.26
CA VAL A 366 6.70 -41.38 -27.67
C VAL A 366 7.89 -41.29 -28.64
N GLY A 367 8.97 -40.61 -28.24
CA GLY A 367 10.13 -40.34 -29.07
C GLY A 367 9.86 -39.34 -30.22
N LEU A 368 10.94 -38.77 -30.74
CA LEU A 368 10.93 -37.85 -31.89
C LEU A 368 11.47 -38.54 -33.14
N ASN A 369 10.93 -38.15 -34.29
CA ASN A 369 11.38 -38.54 -35.62
C ASN A 369 11.94 -37.31 -36.36
N ASP A 370 13.08 -37.47 -37.01
CA ASP A 370 13.72 -36.42 -37.83
C ASP A 370 13.07 -36.28 -39.22
N ARG A 371 11.75 -36.52 -39.34
CA ARG A 371 11.03 -36.41 -40.61
C ARG A 371 10.95 -34.95 -41.06
N ARG A 372 10.93 -34.75 -42.39
CA ARG A 372 10.67 -33.44 -42.99
C ARG A 372 9.31 -32.91 -42.52
N ILE A 373 9.29 -31.64 -42.15
CA ILE A 373 8.08 -30.92 -41.72
C ILE A 373 7.14 -30.78 -42.91
N ASN A 374 5.83 -30.98 -42.71
CA ASN A 374 4.84 -30.75 -43.75
C ASN A 374 4.89 -29.27 -44.20
N SER A 375 5.00 -29.05 -45.52
CA SER A 375 5.05 -27.71 -46.13
C SER A 375 3.84 -26.84 -45.79
N GLU A 376 2.66 -27.42 -45.58
CA GLU A 376 1.45 -26.70 -45.17
C GLU A 376 1.64 -25.99 -43.83
N VAL A 377 2.34 -26.63 -42.88
CA VAL A 377 2.62 -26.04 -41.56
C VAL A 377 3.53 -24.83 -41.67
N LEU A 378 4.45 -24.83 -42.65
CA LEU A 378 5.34 -23.69 -42.91
C LEU A 378 4.60 -22.48 -43.49
N GLN A 379 3.40 -22.65 -44.05
CA GLN A 379 2.57 -21.54 -44.54
C GLN A 379 1.93 -20.73 -43.41
N ILE A 380 1.89 -21.28 -42.18
CA ILE A 380 1.42 -20.54 -41.00
C ILE A 380 2.34 -19.34 -40.78
N LEU A 381 1.76 -18.13 -40.76
CA LEU A 381 2.50 -16.88 -40.57
C LEU A 381 3.44 -17.00 -39.36
N GLY A 382 4.71 -16.64 -39.52
CA GLY A 382 5.72 -16.71 -38.46
C GLY A 382 6.35 -18.07 -38.21
N MET A 383 5.80 -19.18 -38.74
CA MET A 383 6.35 -20.53 -38.54
C MET A 383 7.72 -20.69 -39.18
N THR A 384 7.94 -20.15 -40.38
CA THR A 384 9.26 -20.14 -41.04
C THR A 384 10.30 -19.39 -40.19
N SER A 385 9.90 -18.27 -39.58
CA SER A 385 10.73 -17.49 -38.67
C SER A 385 11.09 -18.31 -37.43
N PHE A 386 10.12 -18.96 -36.80
CA PHE A 386 10.31 -19.84 -35.65
C PHE A 386 11.22 -21.04 -35.98
N ALA A 387 10.96 -21.73 -37.09
CA ALA A 387 11.75 -22.85 -37.57
C ALA A 387 13.22 -22.43 -37.80
N ASN A 388 13.44 -21.25 -38.37
CA ASN A 388 14.77 -20.69 -38.59
C ASN A 388 15.37 -19.99 -37.36
N SER A 389 14.71 -20.04 -36.20
CA SER A 389 15.14 -19.37 -34.96
C SER A 389 15.39 -17.86 -35.12
N LYS A 390 14.60 -17.23 -36.00
CA LYS A 390 14.50 -15.77 -36.16
C LYS A 390 13.28 -15.31 -35.37
N TYR A 391 13.48 -14.49 -34.32
CA TYR A 391 12.42 -14.11 -33.38
C TYR A 391 11.93 -12.67 -33.51
N THR A 392 12.26 -11.98 -34.61
CA THR A 392 11.88 -10.59 -34.86
C THR A 392 10.36 -10.36 -34.78
N VAL A 393 9.57 -11.27 -35.36
CA VAL A 393 8.10 -11.21 -35.31
C VAL A 393 7.58 -11.26 -33.87
N PHE A 394 8.17 -12.08 -33.01
CA PHE A 394 7.75 -12.23 -31.62
C PHE A 394 8.04 -10.97 -30.79
N ILE A 395 9.20 -10.36 -31.02
CA ILE A 395 9.58 -9.08 -30.40
C ILE A 395 8.62 -7.98 -30.85
N LEU A 396 8.29 -7.94 -32.15
CA LEU A 396 7.33 -6.97 -32.68
C LEU A 396 5.94 -7.14 -32.05
N VAL A 397 5.46 -8.38 -31.92
CA VAL A 397 4.18 -8.63 -31.24
C VAL A 397 4.23 -8.21 -29.77
N PHE A 398 5.33 -8.48 -29.06
CA PHE A 398 5.51 -8.03 -27.68
C PHE A 398 5.40 -6.50 -27.57
N ILE A 399 6.16 -5.77 -28.39
CA ILE A 399 6.17 -4.30 -28.40
C ILE A 399 4.79 -3.75 -28.75
N LEU A 400 4.16 -4.27 -29.81
CA LEU A 400 2.83 -3.83 -30.24
C LEU A 400 1.78 -4.10 -29.15
N SER A 401 1.83 -5.27 -28.52
CA SER A 401 0.95 -5.62 -27.40
C SER A 401 1.15 -4.69 -26.21
N LEU A 402 2.39 -4.34 -25.88
CA LEU A 402 2.70 -3.42 -24.79
C LEU A 402 2.16 -2.02 -25.07
N ILE A 403 2.38 -1.48 -26.28
CA ILE A 403 1.89 -0.17 -26.70
C ILE A 403 0.35 -0.14 -26.66
N LEU A 404 -0.30 -1.12 -27.29
CA LEU A 404 -1.76 -1.18 -27.37
C LEU A 404 -2.39 -1.28 -25.97
N ASN A 405 -1.87 -2.16 -25.11
CA ASN A 405 -2.38 -2.28 -23.73
C ASN A 405 -2.12 -1.01 -22.91
N SER A 406 -1.02 -0.30 -23.13
CA SER A 406 -0.76 0.98 -22.47
C SER A 406 -1.74 2.06 -22.91
N ILE A 407 -2.03 2.16 -24.22
CA ILE A 407 -3.02 3.11 -24.77
C ILE A 407 -4.41 2.80 -24.23
N LEU A 408 -4.85 1.54 -24.31
CA LEU A 408 -6.16 1.11 -23.77
C LEU A 408 -6.28 1.37 -22.28
N GLY A 409 -5.21 1.12 -21.50
CA GLY A 409 -5.17 1.42 -20.07
C GLY A 409 -5.36 2.91 -19.78
N LYS A 410 -4.75 3.80 -20.57
CA LYS A 410 -4.96 5.25 -20.44
C LYS A 410 -6.41 5.65 -20.76
N LEU A 411 -6.97 5.12 -21.84
CA LEU A 411 -8.35 5.44 -22.27
C LEU A 411 -9.40 5.04 -21.22
N VAL A 412 -9.25 3.87 -20.61
CA VAL A 412 -10.17 3.38 -19.57
C VAL A 412 -10.04 4.18 -18.26
N CYS A 413 -8.86 4.72 -17.96
CA CYS A 413 -8.65 5.53 -16.74
C CYS A 413 -8.94 7.03 -16.93
N SER A 414 -9.06 7.51 -18.17
CA SER A 414 -9.42 8.90 -18.46
C SER A 414 -10.92 9.17 -18.45
N THR A 415 -11.73 8.11 -18.51
CA THR A 415 -13.18 8.11 -18.30
C THR A 415 -13.48 7.85 -16.84
#